data_AF-A0A3D2JS76-F1
#
_entry.id   AF-A0A3D2JS76-F1
#
_cell.length_a   1.000
_cell.length_b   1.000
_cell.length_c   1.000
_cell.angle_alpha   90.00
_cell.angle_beta   90.00
_cell.angle_gamma   90.00
#
_symmetry.space_group_name_H-M   'P 1'
#
loop_
_entity.id
_entity.type
_entity.pdbx_description
1 polymer ?
#
loop_
_entity_poly.entity_id
_entity_poly.type
_entity_poly.pdbx_seq_one_letter_code
_entity_poly.pdbx_strand_id
1 'polypeptide(L)'
;MPEEKFRPPPHYPLLNTKMMTARELRETLEDLWEWVAEAEIAPEDVAPSDELIQDVRHQMATVIEERVDRHSDEPRGSRSG
;
A
#
# COMPACT_ATOMS: atom_id res chain seq x y z
N MET A 1 -24.17 20.67 4.76
CA MET A 1 -22.77 20.39 5.12
C MET A 1 -22.27 19.38 4.10
N PRO A 2 -21.10 19.56 3.44
CA PRO A 2 -20.56 18.47 2.66
C PRO A 2 -20.29 17.33 3.64
N GLU A 3 -20.88 16.16 3.39
CA GLU A 3 -20.58 14.93 4.11
C GLU A 3 -19.06 14.76 4.12
N GLU A 4 -18.44 14.72 5.30
CA GLU A 4 -17.01 14.40 5.43
C GLU A 4 -16.82 12.96 4.96
N LYS A 5 -16.63 12.81 3.64
CA LYS A 5 -16.29 11.52 3.03
C LYS A 5 -14.92 11.11 3.52
N PHE A 6 -14.78 9.82 3.82
CA PHE A 6 -13.49 9.23 4.18
C PHE A 6 -12.38 9.68 3.21
N ARG A 7 -11.17 9.90 3.74
CA ARG A 7 -10.04 10.30 2.89
C ARG A 7 -9.80 9.23 1.81
N PRO A 8 -9.49 9.60 0.55
CA PRO A 8 -9.21 8.62 -0.49
C PRO A 8 -7.92 7.85 -0.17
N PRO A 9 -7.82 6.58 -0.61
CA PRO A 9 -6.60 5.81 -0.42
C PRO A 9 -5.42 6.41 -1.20
N PRO A 10 -4.20 6.39 -0.63
CA PRO A 10 -3.03 6.95 -1.27
C PRO A 10 -2.70 6.20 -2.57
N HIS A 11 -2.36 6.95 -3.62
CA HIS A 11 -1.97 6.41 -4.94
C HIS A 11 -3.02 5.50 -5.63
N TYR A 12 -4.29 5.59 -5.24
CA TYR A 12 -5.39 4.83 -5.86
C TYR A 12 -6.04 5.59 -7.02
N PRO A 13 -6.53 4.90 -8.09
CA PRO A 13 -6.33 3.48 -8.40
C PRO A 13 -5.01 3.21 -9.15
N LEU A 14 -4.19 4.24 -9.39
CA LEU A 14 -3.03 4.18 -10.28
C LEU A 14 -1.74 4.05 -9.48
N LEU A 15 -1.43 2.83 -9.04
CA LEU A 15 -0.14 2.49 -8.47
C LEU A 15 0.71 1.73 -9.48
N ASN A 16 1.77 2.36 -9.97
CA ASN A 16 2.74 1.73 -10.86
C ASN A 16 4.00 1.36 -10.08
N THR A 17 3.94 0.23 -9.37
CA THR A 17 5.03 -0.29 -8.52
C THR A 17 6.36 -0.44 -9.26
N LYS A 18 6.32 -0.74 -10.56
CA LYS A 18 7.51 -0.90 -11.41
C LYS A 18 8.32 0.38 -11.60
N MET A 19 7.70 1.55 -11.50
CA MET A 19 8.39 2.85 -11.65
C MET A 19 8.85 3.45 -10.32
N MET A 20 8.49 2.84 -9.20
CA MET A 20 8.84 3.33 -7.87
C MET A 20 10.22 2.82 -7.47
N THR A 21 10.94 3.55 -6.64
CA THR A 21 12.16 3.12 -5.96
C THR A 21 11.84 2.22 -4.75
N ALA A 22 12.84 1.52 -4.21
CA ALA A 22 12.64 0.72 -2.98
C ALA A 22 12.16 1.57 -1.78
N ARG A 23 12.61 2.83 -1.70
CA ARG A 23 12.14 3.77 -0.68
C ARG A 23 10.67 4.12 -0.88
N GLU A 24 10.28 4.50 -2.09
CA GLU A 24 8.90 4.85 -2.41
C GLU A 24 7.96 3.66 -2.22
N LEU A 25 8.37 2.44 -2.59
CA LEU A 25 7.59 1.22 -2.30
C LEU A 25 7.40 1.00 -0.79
N ARG A 26 8.39 1.35 0.04
CA ARG A 26 8.28 1.25 1.51
C ARG A 26 7.29 2.28 2.06
N GLU A 27 7.45 3.53 1.66
CA GLU A 27 6.62 4.67 2.11
C GLU A 27 5.17 4.46 1.67
N THR A 28 4.93 4.09 0.42
CA THR A 28 3.57 3.79 -0.05
C THR A 28 2.94 2.60 0.66
N LEU A 29 3.70 1.57 1.02
CA LEU A 29 3.14 0.48 1.81
C LEU A 29 2.76 0.95 3.22
N GLU A 30 3.57 1.80 3.85
CA GLU A 30 3.28 2.41 5.16
C GLU A 30 1.99 3.25 5.09
N ASP A 31 1.85 4.10 4.07
CA ASP A 31 0.66 4.94 3.87
C ASP A 31 -0.62 4.12 3.64
N LEU A 32 -0.52 3.03 2.85
CA LEU A 32 -1.66 2.14 2.60
C LEU A 32 -2.07 1.37 3.87
N TRP A 33 -1.11 0.95 4.70
CA TRP A 33 -1.41 0.32 6.00
C TRP A 33 -2.15 1.27 6.93
N GLU A 34 -1.70 2.51 7.05
CA GLU A 34 -2.34 3.54 7.87
C GLU A 34 -3.78 3.79 7.40
N TRP A 35 -3.97 3.92 6.08
CA TRP A 35 -5.28 4.15 5.51
C TRP A 35 -6.25 2.99 5.79
N VAL A 36 -5.82 1.73 5.59
CA VAL A 36 -6.64 0.55 5.86
C VAL A 36 -6.98 0.44 7.34
N ALA A 37 -6.02 0.69 8.23
CA ALA A 37 -6.25 0.65 9.67
C ALA A 37 -7.30 1.68 10.12
N GLU A 38 -7.23 2.90 9.58
CA GLU A 38 -8.24 3.93 9.84
C GLU A 38 -9.61 3.58 9.24
N ALA A 39 -9.63 3.01 8.04
CA ALA A 39 -10.86 2.60 7.38
C ALA A 39 -11.62 1.53 8.16
N GLU A 40 -10.89 0.58 8.77
CA GLU A 40 -11.48 -0.53 9.53
C GLU A 40 -12.06 -0.12 10.90
N ILE A 41 -11.56 0.98 11.47
CA ILE A 41 -12.08 1.53 12.74
C ILE A 41 -13.05 2.69 12.51
N ALA A 42 -13.25 3.10 11.26
CA ALA A 42 -14.15 4.19 10.91
C ALA A 42 -15.60 3.81 11.23
N PRO A 43 -16.40 4.75 11.76
CA PRO A 43 -17.83 4.55 11.92
C PRO A 43 -18.53 4.24 10.58
N GLU A 44 -19.56 3.39 10.59
CA GLU A 44 -20.24 2.88 9.38
C GLU A 44 -20.81 3.99 8.46
N ASP A 45 -21.17 5.15 9.03
CA ASP A 45 -21.69 6.30 8.29
C ASP A 45 -20.62 7.09 7.52
N VAL A 46 -19.34 6.87 7.85
CA VAL A 46 -18.20 7.53 7.20
C VAL A 46 -17.18 6.54 6.63
N ALA A 47 -17.26 5.25 6.96
CA ALA A 47 -16.32 4.24 6.50
C ALA A 47 -16.37 4.08 4.96
N PRO A 48 -15.23 3.81 4.32
CA PRO A 48 -15.23 3.42 2.91
C PRO A 48 -15.88 2.04 2.73
N SER A 49 -16.28 1.71 1.50
CA SER A 49 -16.86 0.40 1.22
C SER A 49 -15.86 -0.73 1.46
N ASP A 50 -16.37 -1.88 1.94
CA ASP A 50 -15.57 -3.10 2.10
C ASP A 50 -14.84 -3.49 0.80
N GLU A 51 -15.49 -3.30 -0.35
CA GLU A 51 -14.89 -3.53 -1.68
C GLU A 51 -13.62 -2.68 -1.88
N LEU A 52 -13.67 -1.38 -1.55
CA LEU A 52 -12.50 -0.51 -1.65
C LEU A 52 -11.39 -0.92 -0.68
N ILE A 53 -11.75 -1.32 0.55
CA ILE A 53 -10.77 -1.83 1.53
C ILE A 53 -10.08 -3.09 0.99
N GLN A 54 -10.83 -4.01 0.40
CA GLN A 54 -10.26 -5.23 -0.21
C GLN A 54 -9.39 -4.92 -1.42
N ASP A 55 -9.78 -3.98 -2.28
CA ASP A 55 -8.98 -3.57 -3.44
C ASP A 55 -7.64 -2.96 -3.00
N VAL A 56 -7.66 -2.10 -1.98
CA VAL A 56 -6.45 -1.53 -1.40
C VAL A 56 -5.55 -2.62 -0.79
N ARG A 57 -6.13 -3.61 -0.10
CA ARG A 57 -5.38 -4.77 0.43
C ARG A 57 -4.74 -5.61 -0.69
N HIS A 58 -5.41 -5.82 -1.81
CA HIS A 58 -4.82 -6.48 -2.98
C HIS A 58 -3.66 -5.66 -3.59
N GLN A 59 -3.82 -4.35 -3.66
CA GLN A 59 -2.78 -3.45 -4.12
C GLN A 59 -1.54 -3.50 -3.19
N MET A 60 -1.74 -3.57 -1.87
CA MET A 60 -0.65 -3.76 -0.91
C MET A 60 0.09 -5.07 -1.13
N ALA A 61 -0.61 -6.17 -1.44
CA ALA A 61 0.03 -7.44 -1.77
C ALA A 61 0.96 -7.30 -2.99
N THR A 62 0.53 -6.57 -4.02
CA THR A 62 1.36 -6.28 -5.20
C THR A 62 2.61 -5.47 -4.85
N VAL A 63 2.52 -4.50 -3.94
CA VAL A 63 3.68 -3.74 -3.45
C VAL A 63 4.66 -4.63 -2.69
N ILE A 64 4.15 -5.54 -1.87
CA ILE A 64 4.95 -6.48 -1.09
C ILE A 64 5.70 -7.43 -2.02
N GLU A 65 5.03 -7.99 -3.04
CA GLU A 65 5.64 -8.86 -4.04
C GLU A 65 6.78 -8.14 -4.78
N GLU A 66 6.54 -6.93 -5.29
CA GLU A 66 7.57 -6.14 -5.98
C GLU A 66 8.77 -5.84 -5.06
N ARG A 67 8.55 -5.61 -3.76
CA ARG A 67 9.64 -5.43 -2.80
C ARG A 67 10.43 -6.72 -2.57
N VAL A 68 9.77 -7.86 -2.45
CA VAL A 68 10.42 -9.16 -2.27
C VAL A 68 11.26 -9.50 -3.50
N ASP A 69 10.73 -9.31 -4.71
CA ASP A 69 11.45 -9.58 -5.96
C ASP A 69 12.73 -8.73 -6.05
N ARG A 70 12.65 -7.44 -5.72
CA ARG A 70 13.83 -6.54 -5.75
C ARG A 70 14.87 -6.84 -4.68
N HIS A 71 14.44 -7.24 -3.49
CA HIS A 71 15.35 -7.69 -2.43
C HIS A 71 15.87 -9.12 -2.65
N SER A 72 15.21 -9.91 -3.50
CA SER A 72 15.69 -11.23 -3.92
C SER A 72 16.78 -11.12 -5.00
N ASP A 73 16.75 -10.06 -5.82
CA ASP A 73 17.79 -9.75 -6.81
C ASP A 73 19.03 -9.06 -6.22
N GLU A 74 19.00 -8.66 -4.94
CA GLU A 74 20.24 -8.34 -4.22
C GLU A 74 21.08 -9.62 -4.11
N PRO A 75 22.30 -9.68 -4.68
CA PRO A 75 23.13 -10.85 -4.57
C PRO A 75 23.40 -11.11 -3.09
N ARG A 76 22.88 -12.22 -2.58
CA ARG A 76 23.29 -12.82 -1.31
C ARG A 76 24.74 -13.32 -1.44
N GLY A 77 25.70 -12.41 -1.55
CA GLY A 77 27.12 -12.71 -1.71
C GLY A 77 27.88 -11.47 -2.17
N SER A 78 28.74 -10.89 -1.34
CA SER A 78 30.06 -11.48 -1.18
C SER A 78 30.59 -11.28 0.25
N ARG A 79 30.47 -12.32 1.07
CA ARG A 79 31.46 -12.59 2.12
C ARG A 79 32.27 -13.80 1.68
N SER A 80 33.25 -13.53 0.83
CA SER A 80 34.35 -14.42 0.51
C SER A 80 35.60 -13.56 0.52
N GLY A 81 36.51 -13.83 1.46
CA GLY A 81 37.70 -13.04 1.76
C GLY A 81 37.95 -12.99 3.26
#